data_AF-A0A0F9RGP4-F1
#
_entry.id   AF-A0A0F9RGP4-F1
#
_cell.length_a   1.000
_cell.length_b   1.000
_cell.length_c   1.000
_cell.angle_alpha   90.00
_cell.angle_beta   90.00
_cell.angle_gamma   90.00
#
_symmetry.space_group_name_H-M   'P 1'
#
loop_
_entity.id
_entity.type
_entity.pdbx_description
1 polymer ?
#
loop_
_entity_poly.entity_id
_entity_poly.type
_entity_poly.pdbx_seq_one_letter_code
_entity_poly.pdbx_strand_id
1 'polypeptide(L)'
;AMHQAAAARCFGEALGVAFQLHDDYLGVWGQPEVVGKAPNDLEERKRSLPVILAGQASPMEMAQLLDTPGEAATAELLGLLEALAIRPAAQELAQAVAGQALLALKDLHLKPTWEDRFEQLIQFVVSRAV
;
A
#
# COMPACT_ATOMS: atom_id res chain seq x y z
N ALA A 1 1.02 29.40 -12.89
CA ALA A 1 -0.07 28.58 -13.47
C ALA A 1 0.41 27.14 -13.77
N MET A 2 1.34 26.92 -14.70
CA MET A 2 1.80 25.55 -15.04
C MET A 2 2.57 24.84 -13.92
N HIS A 3 3.41 25.55 -13.17
CA HIS A 3 4.18 24.96 -12.06
C HIS A 3 3.29 24.46 -10.91
N GLN A 4 2.26 25.24 -10.56
CA GLN A 4 1.25 24.87 -9.55
C GLN A 4 0.40 23.66 -9.98
N ALA A 5 0.04 23.57 -11.27
CA ALA A 5 -0.67 22.39 -11.79
C ALA A 5 0.21 21.13 -11.77
N ALA A 6 1.50 21.26 -12.07
CA ALA A 6 2.45 20.14 -11.98
C ALA A 6 2.65 19.69 -10.52
N ALA A 7 2.83 20.62 -9.58
CA ALA A 7 2.95 20.29 -8.16
C ALA A 7 1.68 19.59 -7.62
N ALA A 8 0.49 20.08 -8.00
CA ALA A 8 -0.78 19.45 -7.61
C ALA A 8 -0.93 18.04 -8.18
N ARG A 9 -0.45 17.82 -9.41
CA ARG A 9 -0.41 16.50 -10.01
C ARG A 9 0.53 15.55 -9.25
N CYS A 10 1.77 15.97 -9.00
CA CYS A 10 2.74 15.15 -8.26
C CYS A 10 2.22 14.79 -6.85
N PHE A 11 1.64 15.77 -6.16
CA PHE A 11 1.02 15.57 -4.86
C PHE A 11 -0.12 14.55 -4.92
N GLY A 12 -1.08 14.74 -5.85
CA GLY A 12 -2.23 13.86 -5.98
C GLY A 12 -1.86 12.43 -6.40
N GLU A 13 -0.90 12.29 -7.32
CA GLU A 13 -0.37 10.98 -7.75
C GLU A 13 0.30 10.26 -6.59
N ALA A 14 1.20 10.92 -5.85
CA ALA A 14 1.88 10.30 -4.71
C ALA A 14 0.90 9.91 -3.59
N LEU A 15 -0.05 10.79 -3.24
CA LEU A 15 -1.08 10.48 -2.25
C LEU A 15 -1.95 9.28 -2.68
N GLY A 16 -2.37 9.26 -3.95
CA GLY A 16 -3.19 8.18 -4.50
C GLY A 16 -2.46 6.84 -4.49
N VAL A 17 -1.17 6.83 -4.86
CA VAL A 17 -0.34 5.62 -4.80
C VAL A 17 -0.15 5.18 -3.35
N ALA A 18 0.22 6.07 -2.44
CA ALA A 18 0.36 5.73 -1.02
C ALA A 18 -0.92 5.09 -0.45
N PHE A 19 -2.09 5.61 -0.82
CA PHE A 19 -3.38 5.04 -0.44
C PHE A 19 -3.56 3.61 -0.97
N GLN A 20 -3.32 3.39 -2.27
CA GLN A 20 -3.51 2.05 -2.85
C GLN A 20 -2.52 1.03 -2.26
N LEU A 21 -1.26 1.41 -2.04
CA LEU A 21 -0.28 0.52 -1.44
C LEU A 21 -0.66 0.12 -0.01
N HIS A 22 -1.24 1.06 0.76
CA HIS A 22 -1.75 0.76 2.09
C HIS A 22 -3.02 -0.09 2.06
N ASP A 23 -3.94 0.17 1.11
CA ASP A 23 -5.15 -0.65 0.92
C ASP A 23 -4.78 -2.11 0.56
N ASP A 24 -3.81 -2.31 -0.33
CA ASP A 24 -3.25 -3.62 -0.68
C ASP A 24 -2.60 -4.32 0.53
N TYR A 25 -1.92 -3.58 1.41
CA TYR A 25 -1.40 -4.10 2.68
C TYR A 25 -2.54 -4.57 3.59
N LEU A 26 -3.58 -3.76 3.74
CA LEU A 26 -4.75 -4.09 4.56
C LEU A 26 -5.56 -5.26 3.98
N GLY A 27 -5.56 -5.44 2.67
CA GLY A 27 -6.20 -6.57 2.00
C GLY A 27 -5.59 -7.93 2.35
N VAL A 28 -4.35 -7.96 2.84
CA VAL A 28 -3.65 -9.17 3.30
C VAL A 28 -3.59 -9.27 4.83
N TRP A 29 -3.29 -8.15 5.51
CA TRP A 29 -2.96 -8.17 6.95
C TRP A 29 -3.88 -7.33 7.83
N GLY A 30 -4.86 -6.64 7.25
CA GLY A 30 -5.74 -5.74 7.98
C GLY A 30 -6.63 -6.48 8.99
N GLN A 31 -6.85 -5.86 10.15
CA GLN A 31 -7.80 -6.37 11.14
C GLN A 31 -9.25 -6.08 10.70
N PRO A 32 -10.15 -7.08 10.67
CA PRO A 32 -11.54 -6.89 10.24
C PRO A 32 -12.28 -5.78 11.00
N GLU A 33 -11.96 -5.59 12.27
CA GLU A 33 -12.54 -4.57 13.15
C GLU A 33 -12.22 -3.14 12.68
N VAL A 34 -11.10 -2.97 11.96
CA VAL A 34 -10.63 -1.66 11.49
C VAL A 34 -10.94 -1.44 10.02
N VAL A 35 -10.83 -2.49 9.20
CA VAL A 35 -11.05 -2.43 7.74
C VAL A 35 -12.54 -2.61 7.40
N GLY A 36 -13.34 -3.17 8.30
CA GLY A 36 -14.77 -3.44 8.12
C GLY A 36 -15.07 -4.69 7.28
N LYS A 37 -14.03 -5.42 6.85
CA LYS A 37 -14.10 -6.69 6.12
C LYS A 37 -12.87 -7.55 6.45
N ALA A 38 -13.00 -8.86 6.28
CA ALA A 38 -11.86 -9.76 6.40
C ALA A 38 -10.85 -9.52 5.26
N PRO A 39 -9.53 -9.64 5.52
CA PRO A 39 -8.52 -9.63 4.47
C PRO A 39 -8.72 -10.86 3.57
N ASN A 40 -8.94 -10.63 2.28
CA ASN A 40 -9.29 -11.68 1.32
C ASN A 40 -8.48 -11.62 0.02
N ASP A 41 -7.45 -10.75 -0.06
CA ASP A 41 -6.71 -10.53 -1.30
C ASP A 41 -5.97 -11.78 -1.79
N LEU A 42 -5.44 -12.58 -0.86
CA LEU A 42 -4.76 -13.84 -1.19
C LEU A 42 -5.74 -14.95 -1.62
N GLU A 43 -6.96 -14.94 -1.07
CA GLU A 43 -8.02 -15.85 -1.49
C GLU A 43 -8.49 -15.50 -2.92
N GLU A 44 -8.71 -14.21 -3.18
CA GLU A 44 -9.16 -13.68 -4.47
C GLU A 44 -8.04 -13.59 -5.53
N ARG A 45 -6.79 -13.96 -5.17
CA ARG A 45 -5.61 -13.91 -6.05
C ARG A 45 -5.40 -12.54 -6.69
N LYS A 46 -5.63 -11.50 -5.90
CA LYS A 46 -5.37 -10.13 -6.35
C LYS A 46 -3.89 -9.93 -6.63
N ARG A 47 -3.60 -9.12 -7.65
CA ARG A 47 -2.25 -8.64 -7.96
C ARG A 47 -1.91 -7.43 -7.09
N SER A 48 -2.13 -7.54 -5.78
CA SER A 48 -1.83 -6.50 -4.81
C SER A 48 -0.32 -6.36 -4.60
N LEU A 49 0.12 -5.24 -4.03
CA LEU A 49 1.53 -4.97 -3.76
C LEU A 49 2.27 -6.16 -3.11
N PRO A 50 1.76 -6.80 -2.04
CA PRO A 50 2.46 -7.94 -1.43
C PRO A 50 2.72 -9.09 -2.39
N VAL A 51 1.75 -9.40 -3.25
CA VAL A 51 1.87 -10.46 -4.27
C VAL A 51 2.91 -10.09 -5.33
N ILE A 52 2.96 -8.82 -5.74
CA ILE A 52 3.97 -8.33 -6.69
C ILE A 52 5.38 -8.41 -6.08
N LEU A 53 5.57 -7.93 -4.86
CA LEU A 53 6.87 -7.94 -4.17
C LEU A 53 7.36 -9.39 -3.97
N ALA A 54 6.48 -10.29 -3.54
CA ALA A 54 6.81 -11.70 -3.41
C ALA A 54 7.15 -12.34 -4.76
N GLY A 55 6.41 -12.00 -5.83
CA GLY A 55 6.69 -12.50 -7.18
C GLY A 55 8.04 -12.02 -7.73
N GLN A 56 8.51 -10.85 -7.30
CA GLN A 56 9.86 -10.37 -7.63
C GLN A 56 10.94 -11.12 -6.85
N ALA A 57 10.67 -11.50 -5.60
CA ALA A 57 11.63 -12.19 -4.73
C ALA A 57 11.69 -13.71 -4.95
N SER A 58 10.55 -14.36 -5.21
CA SER A 58 10.41 -15.82 -5.44
C SER A 58 9.44 -16.11 -6.60
N PRO A 59 9.83 -15.84 -7.86
CA PRO A 59 8.92 -15.91 -9.01
C PRO A 59 8.37 -17.32 -9.29
N MET A 60 9.19 -18.36 -9.13
CA MET A 60 8.76 -19.74 -9.41
C MET A 60 7.75 -20.25 -8.38
N GLU A 61 8.01 -20.02 -7.09
CA GLU A 61 7.16 -20.47 -5.99
C GLU A 61 5.84 -19.70 -5.97
N MET A 62 5.89 -18.38 -6.19
CA MET A 62 4.68 -17.56 -6.34
C MET A 62 3.83 -17.99 -7.52
N ALA A 63 4.42 -18.29 -8.68
CA ALA A 63 3.66 -18.77 -9.84
C ALA A 63 2.94 -20.09 -9.53
N GLN A 64 3.63 -21.05 -8.90
CA GLN A 64 3.04 -22.33 -8.51
C GLN A 64 1.89 -22.17 -7.51
N LEU A 65 2.11 -21.35 -6.48
CA LEU A 65 1.10 -21.11 -5.46
C LEU A 65 -0.12 -20.37 -6.04
N LEU A 66 0.09 -19.35 -6.89
CA LEU A 66 -0.97 -18.59 -7.53
C LEU A 66 -1.86 -19.45 -8.45
N ASP A 67 -1.29 -20.45 -9.13
CA ASP A 67 -2.02 -21.40 -9.98
C ASP A 67 -2.77 -22.48 -9.17
N THR A 68 -2.46 -22.63 -7.88
CA THR A 68 -3.08 -23.63 -7.00
C THR A 68 -4.25 -23.01 -6.22
N PRO A 69 -5.52 -23.40 -6.45
CA PRO A 69 -6.66 -22.85 -5.72
C PRO A 69 -6.82 -23.48 -4.33
N GLY A 70 -7.56 -22.82 -3.46
CA GLY A 70 -8.01 -23.36 -2.16
C GLY A 70 -7.30 -22.78 -0.94
N GLU A 71 -7.91 -22.99 0.22
CA GLU A 71 -7.48 -22.41 1.50
C GLU A 71 -6.05 -22.80 1.90
N ALA A 72 -5.64 -24.04 1.62
CA ALA A 72 -4.28 -24.52 1.90
C ALA A 72 -3.23 -23.70 1.13
N ALA A 73 -3.45 -23.46 -0.16
CA ALA A 73 -2.54 -22.65 -0.98
C ALA A 73 -2.56 -21.18 -0.55
N THR A 74 -3.70 -20.64 -0.09
CA THR A 74 -3.77 -19.29 0.49
C THR A 74 -2.97 -19.17 1.78
N ALA A 75 -3.01 -20.18 2.65
CA ALA A 75 -2.17 -20.23 3.85
C ALA A 75 -0.69 -20.33 3.51
N GLU A 76 -0.32 -21.12 2.50
CA GLU A 76 1.06 -21.22 2.00
C GLU A 76 1.54 -19.90 1.39
N LEU A 77 0.70 -19.19 0.62
CA LEU A 77 1.00 -17.84 0.12
C LEU A 77 1.32 -16.90 1.28
N LEU A 78 0.47 -16.86 2.31
CA LEU A 78 0.72 -16.02 3.49
C LEU A 78 2.04 -16.40 4.18
N GLY A 79 2.31 -17.70 4.35
CA GLY A 79 3.56 -18.18 4.92
C GLY A 79 4.79 -17.75 4.12
N LEU A 80 4.70 -17.78 2.79
CA LEU A 80 5.76 -17.31 1.90
C LEU A 80 5.97 -15.80 2.02
N LEU A 81 4.90 -15.00 2.10
CA LEU A 81 5.01 -13.56 2.32
C LEU A 81 5.75 -13.22 3.63
N GLU A 82 5.47 -13.96 4.70
CA GLU A 82 6.17 -13.78 5.99
C GLU A 82 7.63 -14.23 5.90
N ALA A 83 7.92 -15.37 5.26
CA ALA A 83 9.29 -15.88 5.08
C ALA A 83 10.17 -14.94 4.25
N LEU A 84 9.58 -14.23 3.28
CA LEU A 84 10.25 -13.25 2.43
C LEU A 84 10.27 -11.84 3.04
N ALA A 85 9.77 -11.65 4.27
CA ALA A 85 9.65 -10.35 4.93
C ALA A 85 8.90 -9.30 4.07
N ILE A 86 7.85 -9.73 3.35
CA ILE A 86 7.07 -8.85 2.47
C ILE A 86 6.23 -7.86 3.27
N ARG A 87 5.74 -8.25 4.45
CA ARG A 87 4.95 -7.38 5.33
C ARG A 87 5.66 -6.07 5.67
N PRO A 88 6.88 -6.08 6.26
CA PRO A 88 7.61 -4.85 6.51
C PRO A 88 8.00 -4.12 5.21
N ALA A 89 8.34 -4.84 4.13
CA ALA A 89 8.69 -4.21 2.85
C ALA A 89 7.52 -3.44 2.21
N ALA A 90 6.31 -4.00 2.26
CA ALA A 90 5.10 -3.34 1.76
C ALA A 90 4.76 -2.09 2.59
N GLN A 91 4.88 -2.18 3.92
CA GLN A 91 4.68 -1.06 4.83
C GLN A 91 5.70 0.06 4.59
N GLU A 92 6.98 -0.28 4.46
CA GLU A 92 8.06 0.68 4.18
C GLU A 92 7.84 1.40 2.86
N LEU A 93 7.42 0.67 1.80
CA LEU A 93 7.14 1.29 0.51
C LEU A 93 5.95 2.25 0.58
N ALA A 94 4.85 1.87 1.25
CA ALA A 94 3.70 2.76 1.43
C ALA A 94 4.10 4.04 2.18
N GLN A 95 4.91 3.91 3.24
CA GLN A 95 5.44 5.05 4.00
C GLN A 95 6.37 5.93 3.15
N ALA A 96 7.25 5.32 2.35
CA ALA A 96 8.16 6.05 1.48
C ALA A 96 7.39 6.90 0.45
N VAL A 97 6.33 6.35 -0.16
CA VAL A 97 5.49 7.08 -1.11
C VAL A 97 4.66 8.18 -0.41
N ALA A 98 4.17 7.94 0.81
CA ALA A 98 3.56 9.00 1.61
C ALA A 98 4.55 10.14 1.92
N GLY A 99 5.82 9.82 2.16
CA GLY A 99 6.90 10.80 2.26
C GLY A 99 7.06 11.65 1.00
N GLN A 100 6.93 11.04 -0.19
CA GLN A 100 6.94 11.78 -1.46
C GLN A 100 5.73 12.73 -1.58
N ALA A 101 4.56 12.31 -1.11
CA ALA A 101 3.37 13.17 -1.06
C ALA A 101 3.58 14.38 -0.12
N LEU A 102 4.23 14.18 1.03
CA LEU A 102 4.59 15.27 1.95
C LEU A 102 5.54 16.28 1.30
N LEU A 103 6.55 15.80 0.57
CA LEU A 103 7.47 16.68 -0.15
C LEU A 103 6.75 17.48 -1.24
N ALA A 104 5.92 16.81 -2.06
CA ALA A 104 5.16 17.46 -3.12
C ALA A 104 4.10 18.45 -2.58
N LEU A 105 3.56 18.21 -1.38
CA LEU A 105 2.66 19.13 -0.69
C LEU A 105 3.35 20.48 -0.39
N LYS A 106 4.62 20.48 -0.01
CA LYS A 106 5.36 21.73 0.28
C LYS A 106 5.48 22.64 -0.94
N ASP A 107 5.60 22.05 -2.13
CA ASP A 107 5.70 22.78 -3.41
C ASP A 107 4.39 23.45 -3.84
N LEU A 108 3.26 23.10 -3.22
CA LEU A 108 1.98 23.76 -3.45
C LEU A 108 1.90 25.14 -2.81
N HIS A 109 2.70 25.42 -1.78
CA HIS A 109 2.67 26.67 -1.02
C HIS A 109 1.26 27.05 -0.56
N LEU A 110 0.55 26.07 0.03
CA LEU A 110 -0.79 26.28 0.55
C LEU A 110 -0.78 27.22 1.75
N LYS A 111 -1.97 27.73 2.11
CA LYS A 111 -2.11 28.38 3.42
C LYS A 111 -1.85 27.33 4.52
N PRO A 112 -1.22 27.68 5.65
CA PRO A 112 -0.87 26.73 6.70
C PRO A 112 -2.04 25.83 7.14
N THR A 113 -3.23 26.41 7.27
CA THR A 113 -4.44 25.66 7.66
C THR A 113 -4.84 24.52 6.70
N TRP A 114 -4.48 24.63 5.42
CA TRP A 114 -4.74 23.58 4.42
C TRP A 114 -3.58 22.60 4.32
N GLU A 115 -2.35 23.10 4.46
CA GLU A 115 -1.15 22.26 4.53
C GLU A 115 -1.27 21.26 5.69
N ASP A 116 -1.57 21.74 6.90
CA ASP A 116 -1.76 20.90 8.09
C ASP A 116 -2.83 19.81 7.89
N ARG A 117 -3.92 20.14 7.19
CA ARG A 117 -5.00 19.18 6.91
C ARG A 117 -4.56 18.09 5.93
N PHE A 118 -3.80 18.44 4.90
CA PHE A 118 -3.27 17.47 3.95
C PHE A 118 -2.18 16.61 4.58
N GLU A 119 -1.34 17.17 5.45
CA GLU A 119 -0.37 16.38 6.23
C GLU A 119 -1.07 15.35 7.10
N GLN A 120 -2.12 15.75 7.83
CA GLN A 120 -2.94 14.83 8.62
C GLN A 120 -3.60 13.75 7.75
N LEU A 121 -4.08 14.11 6.56
CA LEU A 121 -4.65 13.14 5.62
C LEU A 121 -3.60 12.13 5.16
N ILE A 122 -2.40 12.57 4.76
CA ILE A 122 -1.33 11.67 4.30
C ILE A 122 -0.93 10.72 5.43
N GLN A 123 -0.72 11.25 6.64
CA GLN A 123 -0.40 10.44 7.81
C GLN A 123 -1.52 9.43 8.10
N PHE A 124 -2.78 9.87 8.05
CA PHE A 124 -3.93 9.00 8.25
C PHE A 124 -3.97 7.85 7.24
N VAL A 125 -3.67 8.12 5.96
CA VAL A 125 -3.70 7.11 4.89
C VAL A 125 -2.75 5.93 5.17
N VAL A 126 -1.56 6.18 5.72
CA VAL A 126 -0.55 5.13 5.98
C VAL A 126 -0.44 4.68 7.44
N SER A 127 -1.32 5.18 8.32
CA SER A 127 -1.35 4.81 9.75
C SER A 127 -2.63 4.10 10.18
N ARG A 128 -3.64 3.97 9.30
CA ARG A 128 -4.83 3.16 9.62
C ARG A 128 -4.42 1.70 9.86
N ALA A 129 -4.80 1.18 11.03
CA ALA A 129 -4.84 -0.25 11.34
C ALA A 129 -3.48 -0.98 11.44
N VAL A 130 -2.66 -0.56 12.40
CA VAL A 130 -1.98 -1.56 13.25
C VAL A 130 -2.88 -1.85 14.44
#